data_AF-A0A9P1APW3-F1
#
_entry.id   AF-A0A9P1APW3-F1
#
_cell.length_a   1.000
_cell.length_b   1.000
_cell.length_c   1.000
_cell.angle_alpha   90.00
_cell.angle_beta   90.00
_cell.angle_gamma   90.00
#
_symmetry.space_group_name_H-M   'P 1'
#
loop_
_entity.id
_entity.type
_entity.pdbx_description
1 polymer ?
#
loop_
_entity_poly.entity_id
_entity_poly.type
_entity_poly.pdbx_seq_one_letter_code
_entity_poly.pdbx_strand_id
1 'polypeptide(L)'
;MTAEYSETNDSQAPLQKTGMLTPIWQMDVFLVEAIVLIPVYACILLDFVMSRRKHKCFQSPYYTLMVSQGLADISTVLIFSCLISGRYFRIGNYFLYNNQPYTIVFFCNSGPFMFTLRAVGVFLISGQRYLTVCKSHGYLNYKLNQTHPLLIGLLHWLIAFLIYLPALLNTDAYFENEITLLTIASQAHLQYTSLTVMTTFFVACVSIIFMYSQIAIVMVRARKVTDGYIVEQAVLSKRLQDARLTFSVFILVIFCFIAFFFYIGEYILAFDEDRTRVRAFRLYYPTVSGNLSFINPIMLLTMNRDVQSRLLCFSNCSSRSLPSSVATRNGKSTTGPTNR
;
A
#
# COMPACT_ATOMS: atom_id res chain seq x y z
N MET A 1 58.61 -20.73 47.91
CA MET A 1 57.40 -21.58 47.74
C MET A 1 56.58 -20.95 46.63
N THR A 2 56.96 -21.22 45.38
CA THR A 2 56.44 -22.31 44.51
C THR A 2 54.98 -22.08 44.11
N ALA A 3 54.83 -21.85 42.81
CA ALA A 3 53.61 -21.69 42.05
C ALA A 3 52.68 -22.90 42.18
N GLU A 4 51.39 -22.69 41.93
CA GLU A 4 50.65 -23.63 41.09
C GLU A 4 49.53 -22.94 40.30
N TYR A 5 49.61 -23.20 39.00
CA TYR A 5 48.72 -22.83 37.91
C TYR A 5 47.56 -23.83 37.91
N SER A 6 46.32 -23.38 37.68
CA SER A 6 45.26 -24.25 37.16
C SER A 6 44.29 -23.45 36.31
N GLU A 7 44.58 -23.50 35.01
CA GLU A 7 43.62 -23.47 33.91
C GLU A 7 42.64 -24.65 33.99
N THR A 8 41.61 -24.58 33.13
CA THR A 8 40.54 -25.56 32.83
C THR A 8 39.22 -25.29 33.58
N ASN A 9 38.06 -25.13 32.95
CA ASN A 9 37.64 -25.29 31.57
C ASN A 9 36.40 -24.43 31.31
N ASP A 10 36.50 -23.52 30.34
CA ASP A 10 35.37 -22.97 29.60
C ASP A 10 34.62 -24.13 28.94
N SER A 11 33.51 -24.54 29.55
CA SER A 11 32.57 -25.43 28.90
C SER A 11 31.71 -24.61 27.95
N GLN A 12 32.20 -24.50 26.71
CA GLN A 12 31.42 -24.15 25.53
C GLN A 12 30.10 -24.95 25.52
N ALA A 13 29.01 -24.30 25.90
CA ALA A 13 27.69 -24.76 25.53
C ALA A 13 27.56 -24.58 24.00
N PRO A 14 27.20 -25.63 23.24
CA PRO A 14 27.07 -25.50 21.80
C PRO A 14 25.91 -24.56 21.51
N LEU A 15 26.22 -23.45 20.85
CA LEU A 15 25.25 -22.52 20.29
C LEU A 15 24.33 -23.34 19.38
N GLN A 16 23.17 -23.70 19.89
CA GLN A 16 22.15 -24.45 19.19
C GLN A 16 21.76 -23.61 17.96
N LYS A 17 22.24 -24.08 16.81
CA LYS A 17 22.02 -23.48 15.49
C LYS A 17 20.58 -23.76 15.06
N THR A 18 19.64 -23.17 15.78
CA THR A 18 18.22 -23.21 15.43
C THR A 18 18.01 -22.14 14.35
N GLY A 19 17.70 -22.59 13.13
CA GLY A 19 17.34 -21.80 11.93
C GLY A 19 17.47 -20.27 12.07
N MET A 20 18.67 -19.77 11.78
CA MET A 20 19.09 -18.42 12.12
C MET A 20 18.39 -17.37 11.24
N LEU A 21 17.27 -16.80 11.71
CA LEU A 21 16.99 -15.40 11.40
C LEU A 21 18.08 -14.56 12.09
N THR A 22 18.57 -13.51 11.42
CA THR A 22 19.60 -12.64 12.02
C THR A 22 19.04 -11.94 13.27
N PRO A 23 19.87 -11.30 14.13
CA PRO A 23 19.38 -10.43 15.21
C PRO A 23 18.42 -9.31 14.72
N ILE A 24 18.31 -9.13 13.41
CA ILE A 24 17.48 -8.15 12.71
C ILE A 24 16.44 -8.90 11.85
N TRP A 25 15.88 -9.98 12.40
CA TRP A 25 14.90 -10.87 11.75
C TRP A 25 13.74 -10.13 11.06
N GLN A 26 13.34 -8.97 11.62
CA GLN A 26 12.30 -8.11 11.08
C GLN A 26 12.62 -7.59 9.67
N MET A 27 13.89 -7.25 9.42
CA MET A 27 14.33 -6.77 8.10
C MET A 27 14.50 -7.93 7.12
N ASP A 28 14.92 -9.11 7.59
CA ASP A 28 15.00 -10.31 6.77
C ASP A 28 13.61 -10.71 6.25
N VAL A 29 12.60 -10.74 7.13
CA VAL A 29 11.20 -11.02 6.77
C VAL A 29 10.68 -9.99 5.77
N PHE A 30 10.89 -8.70 6.04
CA PHE A 30 10.47 -7.63 5.12
C PHE A 30 11.14 -7.75 3.74
N LEU A 31 12.41 -8.13 3.67
CA LEU A 31 13.13 -8.29 2.40
C LEU A 31 12.57 -9.48 1.59
N VAL A 32 12.29 -10.60 2.26
CA VAL A 32 11.67 -11.77 1.62
C VAL A 32 10.28 -11.42 1.09
N GLU A 33 9.45 -10.76 1.89
CA GLU A 33 8.13 -10.29 1.47
C GLU A 33 8.21 -9.33 0.28
N ALA A 34 9.15 -8.38 0.31
CA ALA A 34 9.39 -7.43 -0.77
C ALA A 34 9.75 -8.14 -2.10
N ILE A 35 10.64 -9.13 -2.07
CA ILE A 35 11.06 -9.88 -3.26
C ILE A 35 9.89 -10.67 -3.86
N VAL A 36 9.02 -11.25 -3.03
CA VAL A 36 7.88 -12.05 -3.50
C VAL A 36 6.71 -11.18 -3.97
N LEU A 37 6.34 -10.14 -3.21
CA LEU A 37 5.09 -9.40 -3.42
C LEU A 37 5.23 -8.22 -4.37
N ILE A 38 6.40 -7.59 -4.49
CA ILE A 38 6.58 -6.45 -5.43
C ILE A 38 6.36 -6.87 -6.88
N PRO A 39 6.95 -7.97 -7.40
CA PRO A 39 6.75 -8.37 -8.80
C PRO A 39 5.27 -8.65 -9.09
N VAL A 40 4.60 -9.33 -8.17
CA VAL A 40 3.16 -9.61 -8.27
C VAL A 40 2.36 -8.30 -8.31
N TYR A 41 2.66 -7.35 -7.42
CA TYR A 41 1.97 -6.07 -7.38
C TYR A 41 2.23 -5.24 -8.65
N ALA A 42 3.47 -5.17 -9.11
CA ALA A 42 3.85 -4.48 -10.34
C ALA A 42 3.11 -5.06 -11.56
N CYS A 43 3.01 -6.39 -11.67
CA CYS A 43 2.24 -7.04 -12.73
C CYS A 43 0.75 -6.65 -12.71
N ILE A 44 0.11 -6.57 -11.53
CA ILE A 44 -1.30 -6.15 -11.40
C ILE A 44 -1.47 -4.70 -11.86
N LEU A 45 -0.59 -3.80 -11.42
CA LEU A 45 -0.66 -2.39 -11.80
C LEU A 45 -0.38 -2.19 -13.30
N LEU A 46 0.56 -2.94 -13.87
CA LEU A 46 0.82 -2.95 -15.31
C LEU A 46 -0.39 -3.45 -16.10
N ASP A 47 -1.06 -4.52 -15.64
CA ASP A 47 -2.29 -4.99 -16.28
C ASP A 47 -3.38 -3.92 -16.26
N PHE A 48 -3.56 -3.19 -15.15
CA PHE A 48 -4.47 -2.04 -15.12
C PHE A 48 -4.10 -0.99 -16.17
N VAL A 49 -2.84 -0.56 -16.22
CA VAL A 49 -2.38 0.47 -17.17
C VAL A 49 -2.55 0.01 -18.62
N MET A 50 -2.22 -1.24 -18.93
CA MET A 50 -2.37 -1.80 -20.28
C MET A 50 -3.84 -1.99 -20.66
N SER A 51 -4.67 -2.45 -19.72
CA SER A 51 -6.10 -2.68 -19.91
C SER A 51 -6.89 -1.38 -20.10
N ARG A 52 -6.39 -0.22 -19.62
CA ARG A 52 -6.98 1.11 -19.86
C ARG A 52 -7.11 1.49 -21.33
N ARG A 53 -6.21 0.99 -22.19
CA ARG A 53 -6.28 1.23 -23.64
C ARG A 53 -7.39 0.42 -24.31
N LYS A 54 -7.80 -0.69 -23.69
CA LYS A 54 -8.71 -1.68 -24.28
C LYS A 54 -10.15 -1.59 -23.74
N HIS A 55 -10.34 -1.18 -22.49
CA HIS A 55 -11.66 -1.18 -21.85
C HIS A 55 -11.98 0.14 -21.14
N LYS A 56 -13.16 0.70 -21.44
CA LYS A 56 -13.67 1.96 -20.83
C LYS A 56 -13.85 1.86 -19.31
N CYS A 57 -14.10 0.66 -18.77
CA CYS A 57 -14.28 0.44 -17.32
C CYS A 57 -13.04 0.88 -16.49
N PHE A 58 -11.82 0.69 -17.02
CA PHE A 58 -10.58 1.06 -16.33
C PHE A 58 -10.19 2.54 -16.48
N GLN A 59 -10.93 3.31 -17.26
CA GLN A 59 -10.69 4.74 -17.43
C GLN A 59 -11.28 5.58 -16.30
N SER A 60 -11.95 4.95 -15.33
CA SER A 60 -12.56 5.67 -14.22
C SER A 60 -11.53 6.34 -13.30
N PRO A 61 -11.92 7.44 -12.62
CA PRO A 61 -11.10 8.06 -11.58
C PRO A 61 -10.68 7.09 -10.47
N TYR A 62 -11.55 6.12 -10.16
CA TYR A 62 -11.29 5.06 -9.18
C TYR A 62 -10.00 4.29 -9.48
N TYR A 63 -9.89 3.70 -10.67
CA TYR A 63 -8.72 2.91 -11.06
C TYR A 63 -7.47 3.77 -11.20
N THR A 64 -7.63 5.04 -11.54
CA THR A 64 -6.51 6.00 -11.56
C THR A 64 -5.93 6.24 -10.17
N LEU A 65 -6.80 6.48 -9.17
CA LEU A 65 -6.38 6.63 -7.79
C LEU A 65 -5.77 5.33 -7.23
N MET A 66 -6.32 4.18 -7.58
CA MET A 66 -5.72 2.89 -7.20
C MET A 66 -4.31 2.69 -7.76
N VAL A 67 -4.10 3.01 -9.05
CA VAL A 67 -2.76 2.92 -9.65
C VAL A 67 -1.81 3.90 -8.96
N SER A 68 -2.25 5.13 -8.69
CA SER A 68 -1.42 6.10 -7.98
C SER A 68 -1.08 5.66 -6.55
N GLN A 69 -2.04 5.06 -5.84
CA GLN A 69 -1.81 4.50 -4.50
C GLN A 69 -0.86 3.30 -4.56
N GLY A 70 -1.00 2.42 -5.56
CA GLY A 70 -0.11 1.29 -5.72
C GLY A 70 1.32 1.68 -6.09
N LEU A 71 1.49 2.76 -6.87
CA LEU A 71 2.82 3.34 -7.11
C LEU A 71 3.45 3.89 -5.82
N ALA A 72 2.66 4.53 -4.95
CA ALA A 72 3.13 4.98 -3.64
C ALA A 72 3.55 3.80 -2.75
N ASP A 73 2.77 2.72 -2.74
CA ASP A 73 3.08 1.52 -1.97
C ASP A 73 4.37 0.85 -2.46
N ILE A 74 4.53 0.63 -3.78
CA ILE A 74 5.76 0.08 -4.36
C ILE A 74 6.95 0.99 -4.05
N SER A 75 6.79 2.30 -4.20
CA SER A 75 7.85 3.26 -3.89
C SER A 75 8.25 3.20 -2.41
N THR A 76 7.31 2.97 -1.50
CA THR A 76 7.58 2.82 -0.06
C THR A 76 8.47 1.62 0.18
N VAL A 77 8.10 0.48 -0.41
CA VAL A 77 8.87 -0.76 -0.26
C VAL A 77 10.27 -0.59 -0.86
N LEU A 78 10.39 -0.01 -2.06
CA LEU A 78 11.68 0.25 -2.69
C LEU A 78 12.59 1.17 -1.86
N ILE A 79 12.05 2.25 -1.28
CA ILE A 79 12.83 3.15 -0.43
C ILE A 79 13.39 2.41 0.79
N PHE A 80 12.57 1.61 1.47
CA PHE A 80 13.03 0.81 2.61
C PHE A 80 14.00 -0.29 2.19
N SER A 81 13.75 -0.98 1.08
CA SER A 81 14.67 -1.99 0.54
C SER A 81 16.03 -1.39 0.20
N CYS A 82 16.08 -0.17 -0.36
CA CYS A 82 17.32 0.54 -0.63
C CYS A 82 18.07 0.89 0.66
N LEU A 83 17.38 1.40 1.69
CA LEU A 83 17.99 1.72 2.98
C LEU A 83 18.55 0.47 3.67
N ILE A 84 17.76 -0.61 3.70
CA ILE A 84 18.13 -1.88 4.31
C ILE A 84 19.30 -2.51 3.57
N SER A 85 19.24 -2.56 2.24
CA SER A 85 20.35 -3.07 1.41
C SER A 85 21.63 -2.26 1.63
N GLY A 86 21.52 -0.93 1.74
CA GLY A 86 22.64 -0.06 2.09
C GLY A 86 23.30 -0.41 3.43
N ARG A 87 22.52 -0.87 4.42
CA ARG A 87 23.04 -1.33 5.72
C ARG A 87 23.71 -2.71 5.64
N TYR A 88 23.23 -3.61 4.78
CA TYR A 88 23.86 -4.93 4.58
C TYR A 88 25.16 -4.84 3.77
N PHE A 89 25.23 -3.96 2.77
CA PHE A 89 26.42 -3.82 1.92
C PHE A 89 27.32 -2.68 2.40
N ARG A 90 28.56 -3.00 2.80
CA ARG A 90 29.58 -2.01 3.24
C ARG A 90 29.75 -0.83 2.28
N ILE A 91 29.71 -1.08 0.96
CA ILE A 91 29.85 -0.04 -0.07
C ILE A 91 28.67 0.95 -0.06
N GLY A 92 27.45 0.45 0.18
CA GLY A 92 26.24 1.25 0.24
C GLY A 92 26.22 2.12 1.50
N ASN A 93 26.68 1.56 2.61
CA ASN A 93 26.82 2.26 3.89
C ASN A 93 27.72 3.50 3.75
N TYR A 94 28.91 3.30 3.16
CA TYR A 94 29.86 4.38 2.90
C TYR A 94 29.29 5.44 1.96
N PHE A 95 28.62 5.04 0.87
CA PHE A 95 28.00 5.97 -0.07
C PHE A 95 26.91 6.82 0.59
N LEU A 96 26.05 6.20 1.39
CA LEU A 96 24.96 6.88 2.08
C LEU A 96 25.46 7.85 3.16
N TYR A 97 26.52 7.47 3.87
CA TYR A 97 27.15 8.30 4.89
C TYR A 97 27.91 9.49 4.28
N ASN A 98 28.67 9.26 3.20
CA ASN A 98 29.42 10.34 2.54
C ASN A 98 28.49 11.41 1.90
N ASN A 99 27.28 11.02 1.50
CA ASN A 99 26.25 11.94 0.98
C ASN A 99 25.21 12.34 2.04
N GLN A 100 25.57 12.27 3.32
CA GLN A 100 24.68 12.50 4.46
C GLN A 100 23.80 13.75 4.33
N PRO A 101 24.26 14.93 3.89
CA PRO A 101 23.41 16.14 3.82
C PRO A 101 22.11 15.94 3.03
N TYR A 102 22.12 15.07 2.02
CA TYR A 102 20.96 14.79 1.18
C TYR A 102 20.24 13.50 1.60
N THR A 103 21.01 12.44 1.87
CA THR A 103 20.44 11.12 2.17
C THR A 103 19.73 11.11 3.52
N ILE A 104 20.20 11.87 4.52
CA ILE A 104 19.54 11.92 5.83
C ILE A 104 18.16 12.56 5.75
N VAL A 105 18.06 13.69 5.06
CA VAL A 105 16.80 14.43 4.88
C VAL A 105 15.81 13.55 4.15
N PHE A 106 16.27 12.85 3.10
CA PHE A 106 15.45 11.90 2.36
C PHE A 106 14.93 10.76 3.23
N PHE A 107 15.80 9.98 3.88
CA PHE A 107 15.39 8.79 4.62
C PHE A 107 14.65 9.09 5.94
N CYS A 108 14.95 10.22 6.58
CA CYS A 108 14.22 10.64 7.79
C CYS A 108 12.76 11.02 7.46
N ASN A 109 12.54 11.68 6.32
CA ASN A 109 11.21 12.13 5.91
C ASN A 109 10.44 11.12 5.06
N SER A 110 11.12 10.22 4.35
CA SER A 110 10.48 9.34 3.37
C SER A 110 9.44 8.44 4.00
N GLY A 111 9.72 7.83 5.15
CA GLY A 111 8.73 6.98 5.83
C GLY A 111 7.45 7.75 6.17
N PRO A 112 7.54 8.81 7.00
CA PRO A 112 6.36 9.53 7.46
C PRO A 112 5.59 10.21 6.34
N PHE A 113 6.29 10.71 5.33
CA PHE A 113 5.68 11.19 4.11
C PHE A 113 4.88 10.09 3.39
N MET A 114 5.42 8.88 3.24
CA MET A 114 4.72 7.77 2.59
C MET A 114 3.49 7.31 3.36
N PHE A 115 3.52 7.37 4.70
CA PHE A 115 2.33 7.17 5.52
C PHE A 115 1.25 8.23 5.26
N THR A 116 1.64 9.50 5.17
CA THR A 116 0.75 10.61 4.86
C THR A 116 0.14 10.45 3.47
N LEU A 117 0.97 10.12 2.47
CA LEU A 117 0.54 9.83 1.10
C LEU A 117 -0.49 8.70 1.06
N ARG A 118 -0.25 7.62 1.80
CA ARG A 118 -1.21 6.50 1.91
C ARG A 118 -2.54 6.93 2.55
N ALA A 119 -2.51 7.69 3.64
CA ALA A 119 -3.73 8.18 4.27
C ALA A 119 -4.57 9.04 3.32
N VAL A 120 -3.92 9.93 2.56
CA VAL A 120 -4.57 10.76 1.53
C VAL A 120 -5.15 9.90 0.42
N GLY A 121 -4.39 8.95 -0.13
CA GLY A 121 -4.87 8.09 -1.20
C GLY A 121 -6.06 7.23 -0.79
N VAL A 122 -6.03 6.66 0.42
CA VAL A 122 -7.16 5.93 1.00
C VAL A 122 -8.40 6.82 1.14
N PHE A 123 -8.23 8.05 1.64
CA PHE A 123 -9.31 9.02 1.75
C PHE A 123 -9.90 9.37 0.37
N LEU A 124 -9.07 9.65 -0.63
CA LEU A 124 -9.51 9.99 -1.98
C LEU A 124 -10.23 8.82 -2.68
N ILE A 125 -9.72 7.59 -2.54
CA ILE A 125 -10.36 6.38 -3.07
C ILE A 125 -11.75 6.20 -2.44
N SER A 126 -11.85 6.36 -1.12
CA SER A 126 -13.12 6.26 -0.39
C SER A 126 -14.09 7.37 -0.80
N GLY A 127 -13.61 8.59 -0.98
CA GLY A 127 -14.36 9.73 -1.50
C GLY A 127 -14.92 9.49 -2.89
N GLN A 128 -14.09 8.99 -3.81
CA GLN A 128 -14.52 8.65 -5.17
C GLN A 128 -15.66 7.62 -5.16
N ARG A 129 -15.54 6.57 -4.32
CA ARG A 129 -16.59 5.55 -4.17
C ARG A 129 -17.89 6.14 -3.62
N TYR A 130 -17.78 6.97 -2.59
CA TYR A 130 -18.92 7.66 -2.01
C TYR A 130 -19.64 8.54 -3.04
N LEU A 131 -18.90 9.33 -3.81
CA LEU A 131 -19.47 10.19 -4.86
C LEU A 131 -20.17 9.37 -5.93
N THR A 132 -19.58 8.25 -6.35
CA THR A 132 -20.15 7.40 -7.40
C THR A 132 -21.46 6.74 -6.94
N VAL A 133 -21.54 6.28 -5.69
CA VAL A 133 -22.70 5.54 -5.17
C VAL A 133 -23.78 6.47 -4.63
N CYS A 134 -23.41 7.42 -3.77
CA CYS A 134 -24.36 8.26 -3.04
C CYS A 134 -24.71 9.56 -3.80
N LYS A 135 -23.84 10.03 -4.71
CA LYS A 135 -23.97 11.32 -5.40
C LYS A 135 -23.62 11.22 -6.90
N SER A 136 -24.10 10.18 -7.57
CA SER A 136 -23.77 9.87 -8.98
C SER A 136 -24.00 11.03 -9.95
N HIS A 137 -25.06 11.82 -9.74
CA HIS A 137 -25.43 12.97 -10.57
C HIS A 137 -24.91 14.32 -10.01
N GLY A 138 -24.06 14.29 -8.99
CA GLY A 138 -23.51 15.50 -8.38
C GLY A 138 -22.47 16.17 -9.27
N TYR A 139 -22.39 17.50 -9.21
CA TYR A 139 -21.40 18.31 -9.93
C TYR A 139 -19.95 17.84 -9.72
N LEU A 140 -19.62 17.46 -8.49
CA LEU A 140 -18.27 17.03 -8.14
C LEU A 140 -17.92 15.67 -8.77
N ASN A 141 -18.86 14.73 -8.85
CA ASN A 141 -18.67 13.46 -9.55
C ASN A 141 -18.52 13.68 -11.07
N TYR A 142 -19.34 14.57 -11.65
CA TYR A 142 -19.24 14.94 -13.05
C TYR A 142 -17.86 15.53 -13.40
N LYS A 143 -17.40 16.52 -12.63
CA LYS A 143 -16.07 17.11 -12.80
C LYS A 143 -14.96 16.06 -12.67
N LEU A 144 -15.01 15.23 -11.63
CA LEU A 144 -13.99 14.21 -11.40
C LEU A 144 -13.87 13.22 -12.56
N ASN A 145 -15.00 12.85 -13.19
CA ASN A 145 -15.03 11.96 -14.34
C ASN A 145 -14.49 12.60 -15.63
N GLN A 146 -14.49 13.93 -15.73
CA GLN A 146 -13.93 14.66 -16.89
C GLN A 146 -12.45 15.02 -16.71
N THR A 147 -11.94 14.96 -15.49
CA THR A 147 -10.56 15.29 -15.19
C THR A 147 -9.59 14.27 -15.80
N HIS A 148 -8.50 14.77 -16.38
CA HIS A 148 -7.46 13.90 -16.94
C HIS A 148 -6.82 13.01 -15.86
N PRO A 149 -6.60 11.71 -16.12
CA PRO A 149 -6.07 10.77 -15.13
C PRO A 149 -4.74 11.18 -14.49
N LEU A 150 -3.82 11.76 -15.28
CA LEU A 150 -2.55 12.23 -14.73
C LEU A 150 -2.74 13.34 -13.71
N LEU A 151 -3.72 14.23 -13.91
CA LEU A 151 -3.97 15.32 -12.98
C LEU A 151 -4.53 14.79 -11.66
N ILE A 152 -5.39 13.75 -11.69
CA ILE A 152 -5.88 13.08 -10.49
C ILE A 152 -4.71 12.45 -9.72
N GLY A 153 -3.80 11.78 -10.42
CA GLY A 153 -2.58 11.24 -9.83
C GLY A 153 -1.71 12.34 -9.20
N LEU A 154 -1.41 13.40 -9.94
CA LEU A 154 -0.61 14.52 -9.42
C LEU A 154 -1.25 15.21 -8.20
N LEU A 155 -2.57 15.39 -8.21
CA LEU A 155 -3.31 15.93 -7.07
C LEU A 155 -3.15 15.07 -5.81
N HIS A 156 -3.20 13.75 -5.94
CA HIS A 156 -3.00 12.83 -4.82
C HIS A 156 -1.62 13.05 -4.16
N TRP A 157 -0.55 13.10 -4.96
CA TRP A 157 0.81 13.33 -4.45
C TRP A 157 0.98 14.75 -3.91
N LEU A 158 0.41 15.75 -4.59
CA LEU A 158 0.50 17.15 -4.19
C LEU A 158 -0.20 17.40 -2.86
N ILE A 159 -1.40 16.87 -2.65
CA ILE A 159 -2.14 17.04 -1.38
C ILE A 159 -1.33 16.45 -0.23
N ALA A 160 -0.78 15.24 -0.40
CA ALA A 160 0.06 14.63 0.62
C ALA A 160 1.33 15.44 0.92
N PHE A 161 1.97 15.98 -0.12
CA PHE A 161 3.14 16.84 0.03
C PHE A 161 2.80 18.13 0.80
N LEU A 162 1.70 18.79 0.46
CA LEU A 162 1.26 20.01 1.14
C LEU A 162 0.94 19.78 2.61
N ILE A 163 0.32 18.64 2.95
CA ILE A 163 0.05 18.24 4.33
C ILE A 163 1.35 17.99 5.10
N TYR A 164 2.33 17.34 4.45
CA TYR A 164 3.61 16.99 5.07
C TYR A 164 4.62 18.14 5.14
N LEU A 165 4.40 19.21 4.37
CA LEU A 165 5.31 20.34 4.24
C LEU A 165 5.80 20.94 5.57
N PRO A 166 4.98 21.13 6.61
CA PRO A 166 5.45 21.68 7.89
C PRO A 166 6.51 20.82 8.58
N ALA A 167 6.43 19.50 8.47
CA ALA A 167 7.42 18.58 9.03
C ALA A 167 8.71 18.61 8.22
N LEU A 168 8.60 18.72 6.89
CA LEU A 168 9.75 18.81 5.98
C LEU A 168 10.56 20.10 6.22
N LEU A 169 9.89 21.24 6.42
CA LEU A 169 10.54 22.52 6.68
C LEU A 169 11.30 22.56 8.02
N ASN A 170 10.87 21.76 9.00
CA ASN A 170 11.51 21.63 10.31
C ASN A 170 12.40 20.38 10.39
N THR A 171 13.07 20.02 9.30
CA THR A 171 13.98 18.86 9.29
C THR A 171 15.31 19.20 9.93
N ASP A 172 15.62 18.49 11.01
CA ASP A 172 16.95 18.47 11.62
C ASP A 172 17.26 17.04 12.07
N ALA A 173 18.19 16.39 11.36
CA ALA A 173 18.55 14.99 11.56
C ALA A 173 19.97 14.68 11.07
N TYR A 174 20.59 13.68 11.69
CA TYR A 174 21.92 13.17 11.34
C TYR A 174 21.97 11.63 11.44
N PHE A 175 22.96 11.00 10.78
CA PHE A 175 23.21 9.57 10.97
C PHE A 175 24.04 9.34 12.21
N GLU A 176 23.65 8.35 13.03
CA GLU A 176 24.37 7.98 14.24
C GLU A 176 25.82 7.57 13.95
N ASN A 177 26.04 6.64 13.02
CA ASN A 177 27.35 6.13 12.64
C ASN A 177 27.33 5.63 11.19
N GLU A 178 28.51 5.52 10.57
CA GLU A 178 28.71 4.98 9.20
C GLU A 178 28.28 3.51 9.03
N ILE A 179 28.22 2.76 10.14
CA ILE A 179 27.88 1.33 10.15
C ILE A 179 26.38 1.11 10.36
N THR A 180 25.76 1.82 11.31
CA THR A 180 24.36 1.58 11.68
C THR A 180 23.38 2.36 10.80
N LEU A 181 23.80 3.49 10.21
CA LEU A 181 22.93 4.44 9.47
C LEU A 181 21.58 4.66 10.14
N LEU A 182 21.56 4.71 11.48
CA LEU A 182 20.35 5.01 12.22
C LEU A 182 20.11 6.51 12.12
N THR A 183 18.90 6.90 11.73
CA THR A 183 18.52 8.31 11.63
C THR A 183 18.17 8.84 13.02
N ILE A 184 18.98 9.75 13.53
CA ILE A 184 18.71 10.48 14.77
C ILE A 184 18.10 11.83 14.38
N ALA A 185 16.88 12.06 14.85
CA ALA A 185 16.14 13.29 14.59
C ALA A 185 16.03 14.16 15.84
N SER A 186 15.97 15.48 15.64
CA SER A 186 15.66 16.43 16.70
C SER A 186 14.26 16.19 17.28
N GLN A 187 14.03 16.62 18.51
CA GLN A 187 12.72 16.47 19.16
C GLN A 187 11.64 17.22 18.38
N ALA A 188 11.95 18.44 17.92
CA ALA A 188 11.04 19.24 17.11
C ALA A 188 10.64 18.50 15.82
N HIS A 189 11.60 17.94 15.09
CA HIS A 189 11.31 17.19 13.86
C HIS A 189 10.41 15.98 14.11
N LEU A 190 10.70 15.22 15.17
CA LEU A 190 9.88 14.08 15.62
C LEU A 190 8.45 14.49 15.94
N GLN A 191 8.26 15.59 16.68
CA GLN A 191 6.96 16.10 17.06
C GLN A 191 6.13 16.54 15.85
N TYR A 192 6.71 17.37 14.96
CA TYR A 192 6.00 17.83 13.75
C TYR A 192 5.60 16.66 12.85
N THR A 193 6.54 15.74 12.63
CA THR A 193 6.30 14.53 11.82
C THR A 193 5.18 13.67 12.41
N SER A 194 5.27 13.36 13.70
CA SER A 194 4.29 12.50 14.37
C SER A 194 2.91 13.16 14.43
N LEU A 195 2.85 14.46 14.72
CA LEU A 195 1.62 15.24 14.75
C LEU A 195 0.94 15.24 13.37
N THR A 196 1.68 15.56 12.31
CA THR A 196 1.13 15.57 10.95
C THR A 196 0.57 14.22 10.56
N VAL A 197 1.30 13.13 10.77
CA VAL A 197 0.82 11.79 10.38
C VAL A 197 -0.36 11.36 11.25
N MET A 198 -0.29 11.52 12.57
CA MET A 198 -1.37 11.22 13.50
C MET A 198 -2.67 11.94 13.12
N THR A 199 -2.63 13.26 12.92
CA THR A 199 -3.81 14.05 12.57
C THR A 199 -4.37 13.63 11.21
N THR A 200 -3.51 13.34 10.23
CA THR A 200 -3.95 12.89 8.90
C THR A 200 -4.69 11.56 8.98
N PHE A 201 -4.17 10.58 9.74
CA PHE A 201 -4.81 9.29 9.93
C PHE A 201 -6.11 9.39 10.73
N PHE A 202 -6.17 10.26 11.74
CA PHE A 202 -7.40 10.52 12.48
C PHE A 202 -8.52 11.07 11.58
N VAL A 203 -8.21 12.09 10.78
CA VAL A 203 -9.16 12.68 9.83
C VAL A 203 -9.58 11.66 8.77
N ALA A 204 -8.65 10.87 8.24
CA ALA A 204 -8.94 9.81 7.29
C ALA A 204 -9.88 8.75 7.90
N CYS A 205 -9.58 8.25 9.11
CA CYS A 205 -10.42 7.32 9.87
C CYS A 205 -11.88 7.77 9.96
N VAL A 206 -12.10 8.95 10.53
CA VAL A 206 -13.44 9.51 10.75
C VAL A 206 -14.18 9.66 9.43
N SER A 207 -13.48 10.15 8.40
CA SER A 207 -14.05 10.36 7.07
C SER A 207 -14.43 9.05 6.39
N ILE A 208 -13.60 8.01 6.49
CA ILE A 208 -13.86 6.67 5.94
C ILE A 208 -15.10 6.08 6.61
N ILE A 209 -15.19 6.12 7.94
CA ILE A 209 -16.35 5.62 8.70
C ILE A 209 -17.62 6.31 8.21
N PHE A 210 -17.61 7.63 8.10
CA PHE A 210 -18.77 8.39 7.61
C PHE A 210 -19.14 8.02 6.17
N MET A 211 -18.19 8.07 5.24
CA MET A 211 -18.43 7.79 3.82
C MET A 211 -18.96 6.38 3.59
N TYR A 212 -18.35 5.37 4.21
CA TYR A 212 -18.81 3.98 4.06
C TYR A 212 -20.12 3.69 4.77
N SER A 213 -20.41 4.37 5.90
CA SER A 213 -21.73 4.28 6.53
C SER A 213 -22.83 4.77 5.58
N GLN A 214 -22.60 5.88 4.87
CA GLN A 214 -23.55 6.39 3.88
C GLN A 214 -23.68 5.47 2.66
N ILE A 215 -22.58 4.91 2.17
CA ILE A 215 -22.59 3.91 1.10
C ILE A 215 -23.44 2.70 1.52
N ALA A 216 -23.22 2.18 2.73
CA ALA A 216 -23.98 1.04 3.26
C ALA A 216 -25.49 1.35 3.34
N ILE A 217 -25.88 2.53 3.84
CA ILE A 217 -27.28 2.95 3.92
C ILE A 217 -27.92 2.99 2.52
N VAL A 218 -27.24 3.59 1.53
CA VAL A 218 -27.74 3.67 0.15
C VAL A 218 -27.88 2.28 -0.46
N MET A 219 -26.91 1.39 -0.25
CA MET A 219 -26.95 0.01 -0.74
C MET A 219 -28.09 -0.79 -0.10
N VAL A 220 -28.36 -0.62 1.20
CA VAL A 220 -29.49 -1.27 1.91
C VAL A 220 -30.83 -0.72 1.41
N ARG A 221 -30.95 0.59 1.18
CA ARG A 221 -32.18 1.18 0.63
C ARG A 221 -32.47 0.67 -0.79
N ALA A 222 -31.44 0.59 -1.64
CA ALA A 222 -31.58 0.05 -2.98
C ALA A 222 -32.02 -1.43 -2.98
N ARG A 223 -31.58 -2.23 -1.99
CA ARG A 223 -32.03 -3.62 -1.80
C ARG A 223 -33.53 -3.71 -1.53
N LYS A 224 -34.06 -2.90 -0.61
CA LYS A 224 -35.50 -2.90 -0.27
C LYS A 224 -36.40 -2.62 -1.48
N VAL A 225 -35.92 -1.87 -2.47
CA VAL A 225 -36.65 -1.58 -3.71
C VAL A 225 -36.56 -2.73 -4.73
N THR A 226 -35.48 -3.52 -4.69
CA THR A 226 -35.21 -4.61 -5.65
C THR A 226 -35.83 -5.95 -5.21
N ASP A 227 -36.18 -6.11 -3.94
CA ASP A 227 -36.79 -7.35 -3.38
C ASP A 227 -38.15 -7.73 -4.02
N GLY A 228 -38.67 -6.92 -4.96
CA GLY A 228 -39.87 -7.23 -5.76
C GLY A 228 -39.64 -8.11 -7.01
N TYR A 229 -38.40 -8.33 -7.46
CA TYR A 229 -38.14 -9.15 -8.66
C TYR A 229 -36.69 -9.70 -8.70
N ILE A 230 -36.55 -11.03 -8.78
CA ILE A 230 -35.41 -11.83 -9.33
C ILE A 230 -34.37 -12.51 -8.40
N VAL A 231 -34.37 -13.85 -8.52
CA VAL A 231 -33.31 -14.91 -8.63
C VAL A 231 -32.19 -14.99 -7.58
N GLU A 232 -32.20 -16.13 -6.87
CA GLU A 232 -31.29 -16.60 -5.81
C GLU A 232 -29.78 -16.46 -6.13
N GLN A 233 -29.40 -16.65 -7.40
CA GLN A 233 -27.99 -16.61 -7.82
C GLN A 233 -27.42 -15.18 -7.93
N ALA A 234 -28.25 -14.20 -8.28
CA ALA A 234 -27.88 -12.78 -8.24
C ALA A 234 -27.75 -12.29 -6.79
N VAL A 235 -28.53 -12.86 -5.87
CA VAL A 235 -28.49 -12.56 -4.44
C VAL A 235 -27.16 -13.02 -3.82
N LEU A 236 -26.70 -14.24 -4.13
CA LEU A 236 -25.44 -14.79 -3.59
C LEU A 236 -24.21 -14.00 -4.08
N SER A 237 -24.11 -13.70 -5.38
CA SER A 237 -23.00 -12.90 -5.92
C SER A 237 -22.96 -11.49 -5.34
N LYS A 238 -24.13 -10.89 -5.09
CA LYS A 238 -24.27 -9.55 -4.51
C LYS A 238 -23.97 -9.54 -3.01
N ARG A 239 -24.34 -10.59 -2.25
CA ARG A 239 -23.93 -10.74 -0.84
C ARG A 239 -22.42 -10.92 -0.68
N LEU A 240 -21.79 -11.68 -1.57
CA LEU A 240 -20.33 -11.81 -1.59
C LEU A 240 -19.64 -10.48 -1.93
N GLN A 241 -20.18 -9.71 -2.86
CA GLN A 241 -19.66 -8.38 -3.20
C GLN A 241 -19.75 -7.40 -2.01
N ASP A 242 -20.87 -7.40 -1.29
CA ASP A 242 -21.09 -6.51 -0.16
C ASP A 242 -20.28 -6.94 1.08
N ALA A 243 -20.16 -8.25 1.34
CA ALA A 243 -19.26 -8.77 2.37
C ALA A 243 -17.80 -8.43 2.07
N ARG A 244 -17.41 -8.51 0.79
CA ARG A 244 -16.06 -8.13 0.35
C ARG A 244 -15.78 -6.63 0.55
N LEU A 245 -16.75 -5.78 0.22
CA LEU A 245 -16.65 -4.33 0.43
C LEU A 245 -16.54 -4.00 1.92
N THR A 246 -17.39 -4.55 2.77
CA THR A 246 -17.37 -4.31 4.22
C THR A 246 -16.08 -4.80 4.87
N PHE A 247 -15.58 -5.97 4.46
CA PHE A 247 -14.33 -6.50 4.97
C PHE A 247 -13.11 -5.67 4.53
N SER A 248 -13.10 -5.17 3.28
CA SER A 248 -12.07 -4.22 2.81
C SER A 248 -12.00 -2.97 3.70
N VAL A 249 -13.18 -2.44 4.06
CA VAL A 249 -13.30 -1.23 4.91
C VAL A 249 -12.88 -1.52 6.34
N PHE A 250 -13.29 -2.66 6.90
CA PHE A 250 -12.90 -3.06 8.24
C PHE A 250 -11.38 -3.17 8.39
N ILE A 251 -10.76 -3.84 7.42
CA ILE A 251 -9.30 -3.95 7.31
C ILE A 251 -8.66 -2.56 7.27
N LEU A 252 -9.17 -1.68 6.41
CA LEU A 252 -8.66 -0.31 6.26
C LEU A 252 -8.76 0.51 7.55
N VAL A 253 -9.87 0.41 8.28
CA VAL A 253 -10.07 1.11 9.57
C VAL A 253 -9.12 0.58 10.64
N ILE A 254 -8.93 -0.74 10.72
CA ILE A 254 -7.93 -1.34 11.62
C ILE A 254 -6.54 -0.76 11.33
N PHE A 255 -6.18 -0.62 10.05
CA PHE A 255 -4.88 -0.08 9.70
C PHE A 255 -4.71 1.39 10.03
N CYS A 256 -5.74 2.19 9.78
CA CYS A 256 -5.68 3.58 10.20
C CYS A 256 -5.57 3.70 11.73
N PHE A 257 -6.20 2.79 12.50
CA PHE A 257 -6.04 2.72 13.95
C PHE A 257 -4.61 2.33 14.35
N ILE A 258 -4.03 1.26 13.78
CA ILE A 258 -2.64 0.84 14.06
C ILE A 258 -1.66 1.99 13.75
N ALA A 259 -1.79 2.63 12.59
CA ALA A 259 -0.93 3.75 12.21
C ALA A 259 -1.10 4.95 13.17
N PHE A 260 -2.33 5.28 13.56
CA PHE A 260 -2.60 6.35 14.50
C PHE A 260 -1.91 6.11 15.86
N PHE A 261 -2.07 4.92 16.45
CA PHE A 261 -1.41 4.59 17.72
C PHE A 261 0.10 4.50 17.61
N PHE A 262 0.62 4.02 16.47
CA PHE A 262 2.06 4.00 16.22
C PHE A 262 2.67 5.42 16.30
N TYR A 263 2.05 6.40 15.66
CA TYR A 263 2.54 7.78 15.69
C TYR A 263 2.22 8.53 16.98
N ILE A 264 1.18 8.15 17.73
CA ILE A 264 1.02 8.59 19.13
C ILE A 264 2.22 8.11 19.95
N GLY A 265 2.62 6.86 19.80
CA GLY A 265 3.80 6.31 20.47
C GLY A 265 5.07 7.09 20.14
N GLU A 266 5.31 7.38 18.85
CA GLU A 266 6.46 8.19 18.43
C GLU A 266 6.40 9.62 18.99
N TYR A 267 5.20 10.23 19.03
CA TYR A 267 5.01 11.56 19.60
C TYR A 267 5.32 11.61 21.11
N ILE A 268 4.82 10.63 21.89
CA ILE A 268 5.08 10.57 23.33
C ILE A 268 6.57 10.33 23.59
N LEU A 269 7.18 9.41 22.85
CA LEU A 269 8.60 9.12 22.93
C LEU A 269 9.49 10.29 22.49
N ALA A 270 8.96 11.27 21.75
CA ALA A 270 9.71 12.47 21.39
C ALA A 270 10.00 13.39 22.58
N PHE A 271 9.19 13.33 23.64
CA PHE A 271 9.40 14.10 24.89
C PHE A 271 10.39 13.45 25.86
N ASP A 272 10.78 12.23 25.54
CA ASP A 272 11.66 11.44 26.37
C ASP A 272 13.12 11.86 26.22
N GLU A 273 13.84 11.92 27.33
CA GLU A 273 15.28 12.21 27.32
C GLU A 273 16.08 11.00 26.83
N ASP A 274 15.58 9.78 27.06
CA ASP A 274 16.26 8.54 26.66
C ASP A 274 16.00 8.20 25.18
N ARG A 275 17.01 8.46 24.35
CA ARG A 275 16.98 8.20 22.89
C ARG A 275 16.99 6.71 22.54
N THR A 276 17.33 5.82 23.47
CA THR A 276 17.36 4.37 23.21
C THR A 276 15.97 3.80 22.94
N ARG A 277 14.94 4.33 23.61
CA ARG A 277 13.53 3.91 23.43
C ARG A 277 12.99 4.34 22.07
N VAL A 278 13.28 5.57 21.65
CA VAL A 278 12.92 6.06 20.31
C VAL A 278 13.59 5.23 19.22
N ARG A 279 14.86 4.86 19.42
CA ARG A 279 15.60 3.96 18.53
C ARG A 279 14.91 2.61 18.41
N ALA A 280 14.63 1.95 19.53
CA ALA A 280 13.97 0.66 19.56
C ALA A 280 12.59 0.72 18.88
N PHE A 281 11.84 1.80 19.10
CA PHE A 281 10.54 2.01 18.47
C PHE A 281 10.64 2.14 16.93
N ARG A 282 11.65 2.87 16.43
CA ARG A 282 11.90 3.04 14.99
C ARG A 282 12.36 1.77 14.28
N LEU A 283 12.89 0.77 14.99
CA LEU A 283 13.18 -0.54 14.39
C LEU A 283 11.92 -1.26 13.91
N TYR A 284 10.77 -1.03 14.54
CA TYR A 284 9.49 -1.59 14.11
C TYR A 284 8.89 -0.87 12.90
N TYR A 285 9.45 0.27 12.51
CA TYR A 285 8.90 1.11 11.46
C TYR A 285 8.80 0.40 10.11
N PRO A 286 9.83 -0.33 9.61
CA PRO A 286 9.72 -1.06 8.35
C PRO A 286 8.73 -2.21 8.42
N THR A 287 8.57 -2.84 9.59
CA THR A 287 7.56 -3.88 9.80
C THR A 287 6.16 -3.29 9.67
N VAL A 288 5.86 -2.18 10.36
CA VAL A 288 4.54 -1.53 10.28
C VAL A 288 4.29 -0.97 8.88
N SER A 289 5.23 -0.20 8.34
CA SER A 289 5.11 0.44 7.02
C SER A 289 5.07 -0.56 5.87
N GLY A 290 5.91 -1.59 5.94
CA GLY A 290 6.05 -2.64 4.94
C GLY A 290 4.81 -3.50 4.85
N ASN A 291 4.36 -4.06 5.98
CA ASN A 291 3.13 -4.83 6.04
C ASN A 291 1.94 -4.02 5.50
N LEU A 292 1.80 -2.76 5.93
CA LEU A 292 0.78 -1.83 5.42
C LEU A 292 0.79 -1.65 3.90
N SER A 293 1.97 -1.68 3.29
CA SER A 293 2.13 -1.55 1.83
C SER A 293 1.66 -2.79 1.07
N PHE A 294 1.72 -3.98 1.69
CA PHE A 294 1.34 -5.26 1.08
C PHE A 294 -0.14 -5.61 1.22
N ILE A 295 -0.85 -4.97 2.14
CA ILE A 295 -2.31 -5.16 2.31
C ILE A 295 -3.08 -4.74 1.07
N ASN A 296 -2.71 -3.60 0.46
CA ASN A 296 -3.41 -3.10 -0.72
C ASN A 296 -3.40 -4.12 -1.86
N PRO A 297 -2.25 -4.66 -2.33
CA PRO A 297 -2.25 -5.69 -3.37
C PRO A 297 -2.99 -6.96 -2.96
N ILE A 298 -2.87 -7.40 -1.70
CA ILE A 298 -3.61 -8.58 -1.21
C ILE A 298 -5.11 -8.33 -1.27
N MET A 299 -5.59 -7.14 -0.88
CA MET A 299 -7.00 -6.75 -0.98
C MET A 299 -7.46 -6.71 -2.44
N LEU A 300 -6.63 -6.22 -3.36
CA LEU A 300 -6.95 -6.24 -4.80
C LEU A 300 -7.04 -7.67 -5.34
N LEU A 301 -6.09 -8.53 -4.98
CA LEU A 301 -6.03 -9.93 -5.39
C LEU A 301 -7.18 -10.77 -4.84
N THR A 302 -7.53 -10.58 -3.56
CA THR A 302 -8.53 -11.41 -2.87
C THR A 302 -9.96 -10.93 -3.10
N MET A 303 -10.14 -9.63 -3.35
CA MET A 303 -11.47 -9.02 -3.31
C MET A 303 -11.96 -8.57 -4.69
N ASN A 304 -11.09 -8.31 -5.66
CA ASN A 304 -11.48 -7.88 -7.00
C ASN A 304 -11.64 -9.06 -7.97
N ARG A 305 -12.90 -9.42 -8.28
CA ARG A 305 -13.23 -10.51 -9.23
C ARG A 305 -12.71 -10.26 -10.64
N ASP A 306 -12.67 -9.02 -11.09
CA ASP A 306 -12.19 -8.67 -12.43
C ASP A 306 -10.68 -8.94 -12.56
N VAL A 307 -9.94 -8.70 -11.46
CA VAL A 307 -8.51 -9.03 -11.35
C VAL A 307 -8.30 -10.53 -11.24
N GLN A 308 -9.06 -11.22 -10.37
CA GLN A 308 -8.99 -12.67 -10.20
C GLN A 308 -9.24 -13.43 -11.51
N SER A 309 -10.29 -13.04 -12.24
CA SER A 309 -10.66 -13.65 -13.51
C SER A 309 -9.56 -13.47 -14.56
N ARG A 310 -8.90 -12.31 -14.60
CA ARG A 310 -7.79 -12.04 -15.52
C ARG A 310 -6.51 -12.77 -15.14
N LEU A 311 -6.16 -12.86 -13.86
CA LEU A 311 -5.00 -13.63 -13.40
C LEU A 311 -5.16 -15.12 -13.67
N LEU A 312 -6.37 -15.65 -13.50
CA LEU A 312 -6.71 -17.03 -13.88
C LEU A 312 -6.62 -17.23 -15.39
N CYS A 313 -7.04 -16.25 -16.20
CA CYS A 313 -6.85 -16.28 -17.66
C CYS A 313 -5.37 -16.20 -18.05
N PHE A 314 -4.53 -15.41 -17.37
CA PHE A 314 -3.08 -15.38 -17.63
C PHE A 314 -2.43 -16.74 -17.34
N SER A 315 -2.83 -17.41 -16.26
CA SER A 315 -2.37 -18.76 -15.92
C SER A 315 -2.87 -19.81 -16.94
N ASN A 316 -4.15 -19.74 -17.33
CA ASN A 316 -4.76 -20.70 -18.25
C ASN A 316 -4.40 -20.47 -19.74
N CYS A 317 -4.00 -19.26 -20.13
CA CYS A 317 -3.52 -18.97 -21.49
C CYS A 317 -2.11 -19.51 -21.73
N SER A 318 -1.33 -19.82 -20.67
CA SER A 318 -0.07 -20.57 -20.81
C SER A 318 -0.31 -22.05 -21.12
N SER A 319 -1.52 -22.57 -20.83
CA SER A 319 -1.88 -23.99 -21.01
C SER A 319 -2.76 -24.26 -22.25
N ARG A 320 -3.09 -23.26 -23.07
CA ARG A 320 -3.83 -23.46 -24.33
C ARG A 320 -2.95 -23.13 -25.53
N SER A 321 -2.15 -24.11 -25.92
CA SER A 321 -1.75 -24.25 -27.32
C SER A 321 -3.01 -24.26 -28.20
N LEU A 322 -2.98 -23.45 -29.25
CA LEU A 322 -4.04 -23.21 -30.24
C LEU A 322 -4.83 -24.48 -30.64
N PRO A 323 -6.17 -24.39 -30.81
CA PRO A 323 -6.82 -25.11 -31.88
C PRO A 323 -6.63 -24.31 -33.18
N SER A 324 -5.87 -24.87 -34.10
CA SER A 324 -5.76 -24.41 -35.48
C SER A 324 -7.16 -24.39 -36.12
N SER A 325 -7.61 -23.20 -36.50
CA SER A 325 -8.72 -23.03 -37.43
C SER A 325 -8.28 -23.52 -38.82
N VAL A 326 -8.80 -24.65 -39.28
CA VAL A 326 -8.84 -24.96 -40.70
C VAL A 326 -10.21 -24.57 -41.22
N ALA A 327 -10.18 -23.58 -42.10
CA ALA A 327 -11.32 -23.08 -42.84
C ALA A 327 -11.88 -24.16 -43.78
N THR A 328 -13.20 -24.21 -43.91
CA THR A 328 -13.80 -24.56 -45.20
C THR A 328 -15.03 -23.69 -45.42
N ARG A 329 -14.83 -22.70 -46.28
CA ARG A 329 -15.81 -21.74 -46.78
C ARG A 329 -16.25 -22.26 -48.15
N ASN A 330 -17.51 -22.66 -48.28
CA ASN A 330 -18.26 -22.73 -49.55
C ASN A 330 -19.71 -22.40 -49.12
N GLY A 331 -20.35 -21.31 -49.52
CA GLY A 331 -20.30 -20.63 -50.81
C GLY A 331 -21.55 -21.01 -51.60
N LYS A 332 -22.71 -20.43 -51.25
CA LYS A 332 -23.81 -20.19 -52.19
C LYS A 332 -24.80 -19.17 -51.64
N SER A 333 -24.75 -17.99 -52.25
CA SER A 333 -25.74 -16.92 -52.18
C SER A 333 -26.84 -17.18 -53.20
N THR A 334 -28.10 -16.96 -52.82
CA THR A 334 -29.17 -16.66 -53.77
C THR A 334 -30.13 -15.65 -53.10
N THR A 335 -29.98 -14.40 -53.52
CA THR A 335 -31.01 -13.43 -53.95
C THR A 335 -32.38 -13.39 -53.23
N GLY A 336 -32.75 -12.21 -52.73
CA GLY A 336 -34.08 -11.85 -52.20
C GLY A 336 -35.15 -11.57 -53.27
N PRO A 337 -36.07 -10.59 -53.04
CA PRO A 337 -37.36 -10.72 -52.33
C PRO A 337 -38.59 -10.54 -53.27
N THR A 338 -39.78 -10.35 -52.67
CA THR A 338 -41.07 -9.79 -53.16
C THR A 338 -42.24 -10.68 -53.66
N ASN A 339 -43.39 -10.43 -53.00
CA ASN A 339 -44.80 -10.39 -53.43
C ASN A 339 -45.52 -11.64 -53.96
N ARG A 340 -46.47 -12.18 -53.19
CA ARG A 340 -47.91 -11.84 -53.26
C ARG A 340 -48.69 -12.49 -52.10
#